data_AF-A0A3B9WPP1-F1
#
_entry.id   AF-A0A3B9WPP1-F1
#
_cell.length_a   1.000
_cell.length_b   1.000
_cell.length_c   1.000
_cell.angle_alpha   90.00
_cell.angle_beta   90.00
_cell.angle_gamma   90.00
#
_symmetry.space_group_name_H-M   'P 1'
#
loop_
_entity.id
_entity.type
_entity.pdbx_description
1 polymer ?
#
loop_
_entity_poly.entity_id
_entity_poly.type
_entity_poly.pdbx_seq_one_letter_code
_entity_poly.pdbx_strand_id
1 'polypeptide(L)'
;GGTNGNFRRNFANCVGFEKNWAKSATKAKADVALVVIGAWEVLDLKINGFTFALKTLPADTMFRTQMQRGIDALRASGVTVALLEVACMRPVESKGGPVPALPQRGDDARTRHLNELLREIAAPEDDGVFFVSGPKEWCADPTISTSLSYRWDGVHAYKPGAKLIFETIANSILQLPITK
;
A
#
# COMPACT_ATOMS: atom_id res chain seq x y z
N GLY A 1 -18.19 -5.66 0.04
CA GLY A 1 -18.13 -6.20 -1.34
C GLY A 1 -18.15 -7.71 -1.31
N GLY A 2 -18.43 -8.36 -2.44
CA GLY A 2 -19.09 -9.68 -2.50
C GLY A 2 -20.60 -9.48 -2.67
N THR A 3 -21.30 -10.40 -3.36
CA THR A 3 -22.73 -10.30 -3.73
C THR A 3 -23.67 -9.94 -2.56
N ASN A 4 -23.25 -10.19 -1.32
CA ASN A 4 -24.00 -9.88 -0.09
C ASN A 4 -23.35 -8.81 0.79
N GLY A 5 -22.47 -7.97 0.24
CA GLY A 5 -21.80 -6.88 0.98
C GLY A 5 -20.58 -7.32 1.82
N ASN A 6 -20.35 -8.61 2.03
CA ASN A 6 -19.23 -9.16 2.82
C ASN A 6 -18.23 -9.95 1.97
N PHE A 7 -16.93 -9.64 2.12
CA PHE A 7 -15.82 -10.36 1.48
C PHE A 7 -14.89 -10.89 2.56
N ARG A 8 -14.53 -12.17 2.47
CA ARG A 8 -13.62 -12.81 3.42
C ARG A 8 -12.28 -13.07 2.77
N ARG A 9 -11.23 -12.47 3.33
CA ARG A 9 -9.84 -12.80 3.01
C ARG A 9 -9.22 -13.54 4.18
N ASN A 10 -8.58 -14.66 3.91
CA ASN A 10 -7.72 -15.30 4.91
C ASN A 10 -6.37 -14.57 4.97
N PHE A 11 -6.00 -14.04 6.13
CA PHE A 11 -4.71 -13.37 6.37
C PHE A 11 -3.69 -14.26 7.08
N ALA A 12 -3.91 -15.58 7.16
CA ALA A 12 -2.94 -16.52 7.75
C ALA A 12 -1.56 -16.43 7.08
N ASN A 13 -1.51 -16.13 5.78
CA ASN A 13 -0.26 -15.91 5.04
C ASN A 13 0.47 -14.61 5.40
N CYS A 14 -0.17 -13.71 6.15
CA CYS A 14 0.41 -12.47 6.65
C CYS A 14 0.94 -12.61 8.09
N VAL A 15 0.76 -13.77 8.74
CA VAL A 15 1.35 -14.01 10.07
C VAL A 15 2.87 -13.92 9.98
N GLY A 16 3.46 -13.06 10.82
CA GLY A 16 4.90 -12.80 10.81
C GLY A 16 5.39 -12.02 9.59
N PHE A 17 4.52 -11.20 8.95
CA PHE A 17 4.88 -10.39 7.78
C PHE A 17 6.17 -9.58 8.00
N GLU A 18 6.39 -9.05 9.19
CA GLU A 18 7.56 -8.23 9.54
C GLU A 18 8.87 -9.02 9.39
N LYS A 19 8.85 -10.32 9.76
CA LYS A 19 10.02 -11.20 9.58
C LYS A 19 10.26 -11.50 8.11
N ASN A 20 9.20 -11.64 7.33
CA ASN A 20 9.30 -11.86 5.89
C ASN A 20 9.82 -10.62 5.15
N TRP A 21 9.41 -9.42 5.59
CA TRP A 21 9.94 -8.14 5.08
C TRP A 21 11.43 -8.03 5.36
N ALA A 22 11.85 -8.16 6.62
CA ALA A 22 13.26 -8.14 7.02
C ALA A 22 14.10 -9.16 6.24
N LYS A 23 13.64 -10.42 6.18
CA LYS A 23 14.32 -11.48 5.42
C LYS A 23 14.48 -11.14 3.93
N SER A 24 13.46 -10.52 3.33
CA SER A 24 13.51 -10.12 1.91
C SER A 24 14.54 -9.02 1.68
N ALA A 25 14.58 -8.01 2.56
CA ALA A 25 15.58 -6.94 2.51
C ALA A 25 17.01 -7.47 2.68
N THR A 26 17.25 -8.32 3.69
CA THR A 26 18.57 -8.94 3.89
C THR A 26 18.99 -9.82 2.72
N LYS A 27 18.09 -10.66 2.19
CA LYS A 27 18.38 -11.53 1.04
C LYS A 27 18.74 -10.72 -0.20
N ALA A 28 18.06 -9.60 -0.42
CA ALA A 28 18.32 -8.72 -1.55
C ALA A 28 19.60 -7.87 -1.36
N LYS A 29 20.19 -7.83 -0.16
CA LYS A 29 21.22 -6.85 0.24
C LYS A 29 20.77 -5.42 -0.10
N ALA A 30 19.52 -5.13 0.23
CA ALA A 30 18.89 -3.87 -0.17
C ALA A 30 19.45 -2.70 0.63
N ASP A 31 19.73 -1.58 -0.03
CA ASP A 31 19.95 -0.30 0.64
C ASP A 31 18.63 0.39 1.00
N VAL A 32 17.59 0.16 0.18
CA VAL A 32 16.24 0.71 0.33
C VAL A 32 15.19 -0.40 0.22
N ALA A 33 14.23 -0.43 1.15
CA ALA A 33 13.05 -1.25 1.08
C ALA A 33 11.81 -0.39 0.73
N LEU A 34 11.28 -0.58 -0.47
CA LEU A 34 10.02 0.04 -0.90
C LEU A 34 8.82 -0.77 -0.42
N VAL A 35 8.03 -0.20 0.48
CA VAL A 35 6.79 -0.77 1.01
C VAL A 35 5.62 -0.33 0.13
N VAL A 36 4.93 -1.30 -0.45
CA VAL A 36 3.74 -1.09 -1.29
C VAL A 36 2.54 -1.76 -0.62
N ILE A 37 1.58 -0.94 -0.17
CA ILE A 37 0.40 -1.38 0.58
C ILE A 37 -0.84 -0.58 0.16
N GLY A 38 -2.01 -0.84 0.75
CA GLY A 38 -3.20 0.00 0.64
C GLY A 38 -4.39 -0.64 -0.07
N ALA A 39 -4.19 -1.73 -0.83
CA ALA A 39 -5.29 -2.40 -1.52
C ALA A 39 -6.30 -3.08 -0.56
N TRP A 40 -5.86 -3.40 0.66
CA TRP A 40 -6.72 -4.02 1.69
C TRP A 40 -7.01 -3.07 2.84
N GLU A 41 -6.09 -2.15 3.13
CA GLU A 41 -6.12 -1.26 4.28
C GLU A 41 -7.13 -0.12 4.11
N VAL A 42 -7.57 0.15 2.87
CA VAL A 42 -8.71 1.06 2.59
C VAL A 42 -10.07 0.45 2.95
N LEU A 43 -10.14 -0.85 3.29
CA LEU A 43 -11.38 -1.53 3.66
C LEU A 43 -11.61 -1.45 5.17
N ASP A 44 -12.88 -1.57 5.57
CA ASP A 44 -13.21 -1.82 6.98
C ASP A 44 -12.84 -3.26 7.33
N LEU A 45 -12.20 -3.46 8.47
CA LEU A 45 -11.74 -4.79 8.90
C LEU A 45 -12.69 -5.37 9.95
N LYS A 46 -13.10 -6.62 9.77
CA LYS A 46 -13.85 -7.37 10.78
C LYS A 46 -12.98 -8.49 11.35
N ILE A 47 -12.61 -8.38 12.63
CA ILE A 47 -11.69 -9.30 13.31
C ILE A 47 -12.36 -9.75 14.61
N ASN A 48 -12.50 -11.07 14.81
CA ASN A 48 -13.10 -11.66 16.02
C ASN A 48 -14.44 -11.03 16.45
N GLY A 49 -15.27 -10.65 15.46
CA GLY A 49 -16.57 -10.02 15.70
C GLY A 49 -16.55 -8.49 15.83
N PHE A 50 -15.38 -7.87 16.00
CA PHE A 50 -15.22 -6.42 16.06
C PHE A 50 -15.01 -5.82 14.66
N THR A 51 -15.65 -4.67 14.41
CA THR A 51 -15.47 -3.91 13.18
C THR A 51 -14.55 -2.71 13.45
N PHE A 52 -13.45 -2.67 12.74
CA PHE A 52 -12.53 -1.54 12.64
C PHE A 52 -12.87 -0.77 11.38
N ALA A 53 -13.75 0.22 11.51
CA ALA A 53 -14.13 1.08 10.39
C ALA A 53 -12.98 2.05 10.07
N LEU A 54 -12.66 2.23 8.79
CA LEU A 54 -11.63 3.19 8.39
C LEU A 54 -11.98 4.60 8.88
N LYS A 55 -10.98 5.44 9.16
CA LYS A 55 -11.14 6.81 9.70
C LYS A 55 -11.69 6.84 11.11
N THR A 56 -11.48 5.77 11.86
CA THR A 56 -11.78 5.73 13.29
C THR A 56 -10.49 5.50 14.05
N LEU A 57 -10.42 6.04 15.27
CA LEU A 57 -9.26 5.88 16.14
C LEU A 57 -8.80 4.42 16.27
N PRO A 58 -9.69 3.42 16.51
CA PRO A 58 -9.25 2.02 16.59
C PRO A 58 -8.60 1.49 15.31
N ALA A 59 -9.14 1.84 14.13
CA ALA A 59 -8.58 1.38 12.86
C ALA A 59 -7.25 2.07 12.54
N ASP A 60 -7.17 3.37 12.77
CA ASP A 60 -5.95 4.15 12.51
C ASP A 60 -4.83 3.75 13.47
N THR A 61 -5.14 3.53 14.75
CA THR A 61 -4.18 2.99 15.74
C THR A 61 -3.68 1.61 15.33
N MET A 62 -4.57 0.71 14.89
CA MET A 62 -4.17 -0.60 14.39
C MET A 62 -3.23 -0.47 13.19
N PHE A 63 -3.60 0.35 12.20
CA PHE A 63 -2.79 0.55 10.99
C PHE A 63 -1.40 1.06 11.33
N ARG A 64 -1.29 2.13 12.13
CA ARG A 64 0.01 2.68 12.58
C ARG A 64 0.84 1.65 13.33
N THR A 65 0.23 0.91 14.25
CA THR A 65 0.93 -0.12 15.05
C THR A 65 1.52 -1.20 14.13
N GLN A 66 0.74 -1.65 13.14
CA GLN A 66 1.20 -2.67 12.20
C GLN A 66 2.27 -2.14 11.24
N MET A 67 2.12 -0.90 10.76
CA MET A 67 3.15 -0.24 9.94
C MET A 67 4.46 -0.08 10.71
N GLN A 68 4.41 0.42 11.94
CA GLN A 68 5.59 0.60 12.79
C GLN A 68 6.32 -0.74 13.00
N ARG A 69 5.58 -1.81 13.31
CA ARG A 69 6.16 -3.15 13.46
C ARG A 69 6.91 -3.63 12.21
N GLY A 70 6.39 -3.35 11.02
CA GLY A 70 7.05 -3.69 9.75
C GLY A 70 8.28 -2.81 9.49
N ILE A 71 8.15 -1.51 9.75
CA ILE A 71 9.23 -0.52 9.62
C ILE A 71 10.39 -0.87 10.56
N ASP A 72 10.12 -1.15 11.83
CA ASP A 72 11.14 -1.50 12.82
C ASP A 72 11.92 -2.75 12.39
N ALA A 73 11.24 -3.76 11.84
CA ALA A 73 11.89 -4.97 11.34
C ALA A 73 12.77 -4.71 10.11
N LEU A 74 12.35 -3.82 9.21
CA LEU A 74 13.17 -3.39 8.08
C LEU A 74 14.38 -2.58 8.55
N ARG A 75 14.19 -1.60 9.43
CA ARG A 75 15.28 -0.77 9.98
C ARG A 75 16.29 -1.59 10.76
N ALA A 76 15.85 -2.58 11.54
CA ALA A 76 16.74 -3.54 12.20
C ALA A 76 17.60 -4.36 11.22
N SER A 77 17.22 -4.40 9.94
CA SER A 77 18.00 -5.02 8.85
C SER A 77 18.96 -4.03 8.18
N GLY A 78 19.07 -2.79 8.67
CA GLY A 78 20.00 -1.76 8.18
C GLY A 78 19.55 -1.05 6.90
N VAL A 79 18.26 -1.11 6.53
CA VAL A 79 17.77 -0.52 5.28
C VAL A 79 16.99 0.76 5.52
N THR A 80 17.09 1.68 4.58
CA THR A 80 16.20 2.84 4.49
C THR A 80 14.80 2.37 4.04
N VAL A 81 13.75 2.88 4.66
CA VAL A 81 12.38 2.47 4.35
C VAL A 81 11.69 3.55 3.51
N ALA A 82 11.13 3.16 2.36
CA ALA A 82 10.32 4.04 1.51
C ALA A 82 8.87 3.56 1.52
N LEU A 83 7.94 4.42 1.92
CA LEU A 83 6.50 4.17 1.88
C LEU A 83 5.93 4.75 0.59
N LEU A 84 5.52 3.88 -0.34
CA LEU A 84 4.92 4.33 -1.59
C LEU A 84 3.50 4.83 -1.36
N GLU A 85 3.16 5.96 -1.97
CA GLU A 85 1.80 6.46 -2.04
C GLU A 85 0.81 5.39 -2.52
N VAL A 86 -0.28 5.23 -1.77
CA VAL A 86 -1.40 4.38 -2.16
C VAL A 86 -2.09 5.01 -3.35
N ALA A 87 -2.03 4.34 -4.50
CA ALA A 87 -2.68 4.82 -5.71
C ALA A 87 -4.20 4.73 -5.60
N CYS A 88 -4.92 5.74 -6.12
CA CYS A 88 -6.36 5.61 -6.34
C CYS A 88 -6.62 4.41 -7.26
N MET A 89 -7.65 3.62 -6.94
CA MET A 89 -8.01 2.41 -7.66
C MET A 89 -9.40 2.59 -8.29
N ARG A 90 -9.67 1.85 -9.35
CA ARG A 90 -10.97 1.85 -10.05
C ARG A 90 -11.42 0.40 -10.20
N PRO A 91 -11.66 -0.34 -9.11
CA PRO A 91 -11.90 -1.77 -9.17
C PRO A 91 -13.11 -2.07 -10.06
N VAL A 92 -12.94 -2.99 -11.01
CA VAL A 92 -14.00 -3.46 -11.91
C VAL A 92 -14.17 -4.97 -11.79
N GLU A 93 -15.35 -5.46 -12.13
CA GLU A 93 -15.54 -6.90 -12.31
C GLU A 93 -14.72 -7.36 -13.52
N SER A 94 -13.90 -8.39 -13.30
CA SER A 94 -12.98 -8.91 -14.31
C SER A 94 -12.96 -10.43 -14.30
N LYS A 95 -13.04 -11.04 -15.49
CA LYS A 95 -13.01 -12.50 -15.63
C LYS A 95 -11.61 -13.01 -15.25
N GLY A 96 -11.53 -13.76 -14.15
CA GLY A 96 -10.26 -14.22 -13.57
C GLY A 96 -9.68 -13.28 -12.50
N GLY A 97 -10.40 -12.21 -12.16
CA GLY A 97 -10.13 -11.35 -11.00
C GLY A 97 -10.04 -12.16 -9.71
N PRO A 98 -8.99 -12.00 -8.88
CA PRO A 98 -8.88 -12.74 -7.61
C PRO A 98 -9.90 -12.24 -6.56
N VAL A 99 -10.49 -11.06 -6.78
CA VAL A 99 -11.35 -10.35 -5.83
C VAL A 99 -12.46 -9.65 -6.62
N PRO A 100 -13.73 -9.68 -6.17
CA PRO A 100 -14.79 -8.88 -6.78
C PRO A 100 -14.50 -7.38 -6.65
N ALA A 101 -15.18 -6.56 -7.44
CA ALA A 101 -15.06 -5.10 -7.32
C ALA A 101 -15.56 -4.66 -5.94
N LEU A 102 -14.64 -4.22 -5.08
CA LEU A 102 -14.96 -3.71 -3.75
C LEU A 102 -15.11 -2.18 -3.83
N PRO A 103 -16.32 -1.60 -3.66
CA PRO A 103 -16.52 -0.16 -3.84
C PRO A 103 -15.65 0.68 -2.90
N GLN A 104 -15.44 0.22 -1.66
CA GLN A 104 -14.57 0.90 -0.69
C GLN A 104 -13.12 1.05 -1.19
N ARG A 105 -12.65 0.13 -2.04
CA ARG A 105 -11.31 0.22 -2.64
C ARG A 105 -11.22 1.29 -3.73
N GLY A 106 -12.35 1.62 -4.35
CA GLY A 106 -12.46 2.70 -5.34
C GLY A 106 -12.78 4.07 -4.75
N ASP A 107 -12.88 4.20 -3.42
CA ASP A 107 -13.20 5.45 -2.75
C ASP A 107 -11.92 6.28 -2.49
N ASP A 108 -11.76 7.35 -3.28
CA ASP A 108 -10.59 8.23 -3.19
C ASP A 108 -10.47 8.93 -1.82
N ALA A 109 -11.57 9.10 -1.08
CA ALA A 109 -11.50 9.65 0.27
C ALA A 109 -10.93 8.65 1.28
N ARG A 110 -11.09 7.35 1.06
CA ARG A 110 -10.45 6.29 1.86
C ARG A 110 -8.96 6.20 1.54
N THR A 111 -8.61 6.23 0.26
CA THR A 111 -7.21 6.27 -0.20
C THR A 111 -6.46 7.49 0.33
N ARG A 112 -7.06 8.69 0.24
CA ARG A 112 -6.45 9.93 0.75
C ARG A 112 -6.14 9.85 2.24
N HIS A 113 -7.07 9.34 3.05
CA HIS A 113 -6.85 9.16 4.50
C HIS A 113 -5.67 8.24 4.79
N LEU A 114 -5.59 7.09 4.10
CA LEU A 114 -4.46 6.17 4.28
C LEU A 114 -3.13 6.82 3.90
N ASN A 115 -3.13 7.65 2.86
CA ASN A 115 -1.98 8.43 2.42
C ASN A 115 -1.58 9.55 3.41
N GLU A 116 -2.53 10.15 4.13
CA GLU A 116 -2.27 11.07 5.24
C GLU A 116 -1.58 10.31 6.39
N LEU A 117 -2.11 9.14 6.79
CA LEU A 117 -1.47 8.29 7.81
C LEU A 117 -0.04 7.89 7.43
N LEU A 118 0.21 7.51 6.17
CA LEU A 118 1.55 7.15 5.69
C LEU A 118 2.52 8.34 5.72
N ARG A 119 2.05 9.54 5.38
CA ARG A 119 2.87 10.77 5.49
C ARG A 119 3.23 11.04 6.93
N GLU A 120 2.27 10.94 7.85
CA GLU A 120 2.53 11.14 9.28
C GLU A 120 3.49 10.09 9.85
N ILE A 121 3.39 8.84 9.42
CA ILE A 121 4.33 7.77 9.80
C ILE A 121 5.75 8.07 9.29
N ALA A 122 5.87 8.66 8.10
CA ALA A 122 7.15 9.07 7.53
C ALA A 122 7.59 10.49 7.95
N ALA A 123 6.78 11.21 8.73
CA ALA A 123 7.05 12.58 9.17
C ALA A 123 7.95 12.76 10.41
N PRO A 124 8.51 11.73 11.10
CA PRO A 124 9.58 11.98 12.05
C PRO A 124 10.88 12.27 11.27
N GLU A 125 11.30 13.53 11.27
CA GLU A 125 12.48 14.04 10.56
C GLU A 125 13.72 13.15 10.78
N ASP A 126 14.40 12.80 9.68
CA ASP A 126 15.70 12.15 9.57
C ASP A 126 15.88 10.74 10.18
N ASP A 127 14.80 10.01 10.44
CA ASP A 127 14.91 8.68 11.09
C ASP A 127 15.04 7.48 10.12
N GLY A 128 15.07 7.72 8.80
CA GLY A 128 15.25 6.67 7.79
C GLY A 128 13.96 6.08 7.23
N VAL A 129 12.81 6.74 7.44
CA VAL A 129 11.52 6.39 6.81
C VAL A 129 11.04 7.55 5.93
N PHE A 130 10.77 7.28 4.66
CA PHE A 130 10.45 8.32 3.66
C PHE A 130 9.13 8.04 2.96
N PHE A 131 8.32 9.08 2.77
CA PHE A 131 7.15 8.99 1.91
C PHE A 131 7.54 9.26 0.45
N VAL A 132 7.16 8.36 -0.46
CA VAL A 132 7.46 8.48 -1.90
C VAL A 132 6.16 8.67 -2.67
N SER A 133 6.04 9.82 -3.34
CA SER A 133 4.87 10.13 -4.16
C SER A 133 4.82 9.22 -5.38
N GLY A 134 3.64 8.65 -5.64
CA GLY A 134 3.38 7.79 -6.79
C GLY A 134 2.87 8.58 -8.00
N PRO A 135 2.47 7.88 -9.09
CA PRO A 135 1.89 8.53 -10.27
C PRO A 135 0.58 9.24 -9.94
N LYS A 136 0.54 10.56 -10.15
CA LYS A 136 -0.66 11.40 -9.94
C LYS A 136 -1.81 11.01 -10.88
N GLU A 137 -1.47 10.45 -12.03
CA GLU A 137 -2.37 9.99 -13.09
C GLU A 137 -3.37 8.96 -12.55
N TRP A 138 -2.99 8.22 -11.51
CA TRP A 138 -3.89 7.26 -10.86
C TRP A 138 -5.13 7.90 -10.23
N CYS A 139 -5.05 9.16 -9.81
CA CYS A 139 -6.17 9.88 -9.22
C CYS A 139 -6.69 11.00 -10.14
N ALA A 140 -5.80 11.64 -10.91
CA ALA A 140 -6.10 12.88 -11.61
C ALA A 140 -6.39 12.71 -13.11
N ASP A 141 -6.03 11.58 -13.72
CA ASP A 141 -6.22 11.35 -15.17
C ASP A 141 -7.17 10.17 -15.42
N PRO A 142 -8.43 10.43 -15.82
CA PRO A 142 -9.39 9.38 -16.18
C PRO A 142 -8.91 8.45 -17.30
N THR A 143 -8.10 8.94 -18.24
CA THR A 143 -7.61 8.15 -19.39
C THR A 143 -6.62 7.06 -18.95
N ILE A 144 -5.94 7.26 -17.81
CA ILE A 144 -5.02 6.30 -17.21
C ILE A 144 -5.69 5.53 -16.08
N SER A 145 -6.33 6.23 -15.13
CA SER A 145 -6.89 5.64 -13.91
C SER A 145 -8.00 4.61 -14.17
N THR A 146 -8.78 4.76 -15.25
CA THR A 146 -9.84 3.81 -15.63
C THR A 146 -9.41 2.81 -16.70
N SER A 147 -8.19 2.94 -17.24
CA SER A 147 -7.75 2.11 -18.35
C SER A 147 -7.31 0.71 -17.90
N LEU A 148 -8.00 -0.30 -18.42
CA LEU A 148 -7.66 -1.70 -18.17
C LEU A 148 -6.36 -2.15 -18.85
N SER A 149 -5.80 -1.35 -19.78
CA SER A 149 -4.46 -1.60 -20.32
C SER A 149 -3.36 -1.28 -19.30
N TYR A 150 -3.65 -0.40 -18.35
CA TYR A 150 -2.75 -0.06 -17.24
C TYR A 150 -2.99 -0.96 -16.04
N ARG A 151 -4.26 -1.21 -15.66
CA ARG A 151 -4.63 -2.11 -14.57
C ARG A 151 -5.82 -2.99 -14.92
N TRP A 152 -5.60 -4.28 -15.04
CA TRP A 152 -6.54 -5.19 -15.74
C TRP A 152 -7.86 -5.46 -15.02
N ASP A 153 -7.89 -5.28 -13.71
CA ASP A 153 -9.08 -5.27 -12.87
C ASP A 153 -9.27 -3.92 -12.16
N GLY A 154 -8.59 -2.87 -12.66
CA GLY A 154 -8.57 -1.55 -12.04
C GLY A 154 -7.75 -1.45 -10.75
N VAL A 155 -7.05 -2.52 -10.35
CA VAL A 155 -6.21 -2.58 -9.15
C VAL A 155 -4.78 -3.03 -9.47
N HIS A 156 -4.63 -4.13 -10.20
CA HIS A 156 -3.34 -4.78 -10.48
C HIS A 156 -2.73 -4.27 -11.78
N ALA A 157 -1.51 -3.73 -11.69
CA ALA A 157 -0.82 -3.13 -12.84
C ALA A 157 -0.33 -4.18 -13.86
N TYR A 158 -0.51 -3.87 -15.15
CA TYR A 158 0.21 -4.50 -16.26
C TYR A 158 1.50 -3.73 -16.60
N LYS A 159 2.25 -4.20 -17.59
CA LYS A 159 3.51 -3.59 -18.04
C LYS A 159 3.41 -2.05 -18.21
N PRO A 160 2.37 -1.45 -18.83
CA PRO A 160 2.26 0.01 -18.92
C PRO A 160 2.11 0.69 -17.56
N GLY A 161 1.28 0.12 -16.67
CA GLY A 161 1.11 0.64 -15.31
C GLY A 161 2.36 0.48 -14.44
N ALA A 162 3.07 -0.64 -14.58
CA ALA A 162 4.35 -0.86 -13.91
C ALA A 162 5.40 0.15 -14.40
N LYS A 163 5.52 0.34 -15.72
CA LYS A 163 6.41 1.35 -16.32
C LYS A 163 6.13 2.74 -15.75
N LEU A 164 4.86 3.15 -15.71
CA LEU A 164 4.45 4.43 -15.14
C LEU A 164 4.91 4.57 -13.67
N ILE A 165 4.67 3.54 -12.84
CA ILE A 165 5.14 3.54 -11.44
C ILE A 165 6.65 3.71 -11.37
N PHE A 166 7.42 2.89 -12.11
CA PHE A 166 8.89 2.95 -12.08
C PHE A 166 9.42 4.30 -12.54
N GLU A 167 8.90 4.85 -13.64
CA GLU A 167 9.33 6.15 -14.16
C GLU A 167 9.02 7.30 -13.21
N THR A 168 7.90 7.24 -12.49
CA THR A 168 7.55 8.25 -11.50
C THR A 168 8.46 8.22 -10.27
N ILE A 169 8.73 7.03 -9.72
CA ILE A 169 9.37 6.92 -8.40
C ILE A 169 10.90 6.78 -8.46
N ALA A 170 11.47 6.41 -9.61
CA ALA A 170 12.89 6.05 -9.71
C ALA A 170 13.82 7.14 -9.15
N ASN A 171 13.63 8.40 -9.57
CA ASN A 171 14.48 9.49 -9.11
C ASN A 171 14.35 9.72 -7.60
N SER A 172 13.14 9.71 -7.06
CA SER A 172 12.92 9.88 -5.62
C SER A 172 13.56 8.77 -4.80
N ILE A 173 13.48 7.52 -5.26
CA ILE A 173 14.10 6.38 -4.58
C ILE A 173 15.63 6.47 -4.60
N LEU A 174 16.22 6.83 -5.75
CA LEU A 174 17.67 6.95 -5.91
C LEU A 174 18.29 8.10 -5.09
N GLN A 175 17.47 9.06 -4.64
CA GLN A 175 17.89 10.20 -3.83
C GLN A 175 17.76 9.96 -2.33
N LEU A 176 17.16 8.84 -1.90
CA LEU A 176 17.00 8.56 -0.47
C LEU A 176 18.36 8.33 0.19
N PRO A 177 18.59 8.88 1.40
CA PRO A 177 19.80 8.59 2.15
C PRO A 177 19.80 7.10 2.53
N ILE A 178 20.96 6.47 2.43
CA ILE A 178 21.14 5.07 2.80
C ILE A 178 21.64 4.97 4.24
N THR A 179 21.01 4.12 5.03
CA THR A 179 21.51 3.75 6.36
C THR A 179 22.69 2.80 6.17
N LYS A 180 23.85 3.07 6.77
CA LYS A 180 25.01 2.17 6.78
C LYS A 180 25.34 1.73 8.19
#